data_AF-A0A524PWU6-F1
#
_entry.id   AF-A0A524PWU6-F1
#
_cell.length_a   1.000
_cell.length_b   1.000
_cell.length_c   1.000
_cell.angle_alpha   90.00
_cell.angle_beta   90.00
_cell.angle_gamma   90.00
#
_symmetry.space_group_name_H-M   'P 1'
#
loop_
_entity.id
_entity.type
_entity.pdbx_description
1 polymer ?
#
loop_
_entity_poly.entity_id
_entity_poly.type
_entity_poly.pdbx_seq_one_letter_code
_entity_poly.pdbx_strand_id
1 'polypeptide(L)' 'LNYFDGYRCENLPANLLQAQRDYFGAHTYERIDKPRGEFFHTNWTGRGGKTSSSTYDV' A
#
# COMPACT_ATOMS: atom_id res chain seq x y z
N LEU A 1 7.79 -22.63 12.90
CA LEU A 1 7.19 -21.72 13.90
C LEU A 1 6.75 -20.41 13.25
N ASN A 2 7.67 -19.57 12.76
CA ASN A 2 7.38 -18.26 12.15
C ASN A 2 6.29 -18.26 11.05
N TYR A 3 6.28 -19.27 10.18
CA TYR A 3 5.23 -19.41 9.16
C TYR A 3 3.84 -19.58 9.77
N PHE A 4 3.71 -20.46 10.77
CA PHE A 4 2.43 -20.73 11.43
C PHE A 4 1.96 -19.52 12.23
N ASP A 5 2.88 -18.83 12.91
CA ASP A 5 2.56 -17.59 13.63
C ASP A 5 2.13 -16.47 12.69
N GLY A 6 2.76 -16.38 11.52
CA GLY A 6 2.33 -15.44 10.48
C GLY A 6 0.98 -15.80 9.90
N TYR A 7 0.73 -17.08 9.63
CA TYR A 7 -0.52 -17.57 9.05
C TYR A 7 -1.74 -17.32 9.94
N ARG A 8 -1.60 -17.48 11.26
CA ARG A 8 -2.69 -17.24 12.22
C ARG A 8 -2.83 -15.78 12.66
N CYS A 9 -1.96 -14.88 12.21
CA CYS A 9 -2.02 -13.47 12.55
C CYS A 9 -2.93 -12.73 11.58
N GLU A 10 -4.08 -12.25 12.05
CA GLU A 10 -5.03 -11.50 11.24
C GLU A 10 -4.40 -10.23 10.62
N ASN A 11 -3.53 -9.55 11.39
CA ASN A 11 -2.89 -8.30 10.99
C ASN A 11 -1.36 -8.42 11.03
N LEU A 12 -0.75 -8.60 9.87
CA LEU A 12 0.70 -8.65 9.69
C LEU A 12 1.28 -7.25 9.42
N PRO A 13 2.58 -7.03 9.70
CA PRO A 13 3.26 -5.75 9.42
C PRO A 13 3.44 -5.45 7.91
N ALA A 14 2.82 -6.21 7.01
CA ALA A 14 2.86 -6.00 5.57
C ALA A 14 2.22 -4.65 5.15
N ASN A 15 1.37 -4.06 6.00
CA ASN A 15 0.85 -2.71 5.81
C ASN A 15 1.96 -1.64 5.73
N LEU A 16 3.04 -1.78 6.52
CA LEU A 16 4.19 -0.87 6.46
C LEU A 16 4.92 -1.00 5.12
N LEU A 17 5.05 -2.21 4.60
CA LEU A 17 5.64 -2.44 3.27
C LEU A 17 4.81 -1.76 2.18
N GLN A 18 3.48 -1.83 2.24
CA GLN A 18 2.61 -1.12 1.30
C GLN A 18 2.79 0.41 1.42
N ALA A 19 2.85 0.94 2.64
CA ALA A 19 3.11 2.37 2.86
C ALA A 19 4.48 2.81 2.30
N GLN A 20 5.52 1.99 2.44
CA GLN A 20 6.85 2.27 1.88
C GLN A 20 6.83 2.28 0.35
N ARG A 21 6.18 1.30 -0.30
CA ARG A 21 6.04 1.25 -1.76
C ARG A 21 5.31 2.47 -2.29
N ASP A 22 4.27 2.90 -1.59
CA ASP A 22 3.51 4.10 -1.94
C ASP A 22 4.32 5.39 -1.71
N TYR A 23 5.05 5.47 -0.59
CA TYR A 23 5.92 6.61 -0.27
C TYR A 23 6.99 6.85 -1.33
N PHE A 24 7.74 5.81 -1.70
CA PHE A 24 8.91 5.95 -2.58
C PHE A 24 8.58 5.84 -4.07
N GLY A 25 7.41 5.31 -4.45
CA GLY A 25 7.12 5.04 -5.85
C GLY A 25 5.65 5.16 -6.25
N ALA A 26 4.79 5.73 -5.40
CA ALA A 26 3.38 5.96 -5.69
C ALA A 26 2.65 4.71 -6.22
N HIS A 27 2.97 3.56 -5.62
CA HIS A 27 2.45 2.25 -6.00
C HIS A 27 1.02 1.98 -5.50
N THR A 28 0.42 2.91 -4.75
CA THR A 28 -0.87 2.78 -4.10
C THR A 28 -0.95 1.64 -3.08
N TYR A 29 -2.02 1.62 -2.31
CA TYR A 29 -2.37 0.53 -1.39
C TYR A 29 -3.88 0.47 -1.14
N GLU A 30 -4.37 -0.65 -0.62
CA GLU A 30 -5.77 -0.81 -0.22
C GLU A 30 -5.97 -0.47 1.27
N ARG A 31 -7.16 0.03 1.61
CA ARG A 31 -7.52 0.33 3.00
C ARG A 31 -8.47 -0.71 3.55
N ILE A 32 -8.33 -1.01 4.85
CA ILE A 32 -9.19 -1.98 5.55
C ILE A 32 -10.63 -1.50 5.78
N ASP A 33 -10.86 -0.18 5.70
CA ASP A 33 -12.17 0.45 5.87
C ASP A 33 -12.88 0.74 4.53
N LYS A 34 -12.38 0.17 3.44
CA LYS A 34 -12.90 0.38 2.09
C LYS A 34 -13.18 -0.96 1.40
N PRO A 35 -14.11 -0.98 0.41
CA PRO A 35 -14.28 -2.13 -0.46
C PRO A 35 -12.95 -2.57 -1.05
N ARG A 36 -12.73 -3.88 -1.12
CA ARG A 36 -11.53 -4.47 -1.71
C ARG A 36 -11.46 -4.13 -3.20
N GLY A 37 -10.27 -3.83 -3.69
CA GLY A 37 -10.02 -3.37 -5.05
C GLY A 37 -10.00 -1.84 -5.22
N GLU A 38 -10.28 -1.07 -4.15
CA GLU A 38 -10.05 0.37 -4.14
C GLU A 38 -8.61 0.69 -3.73
N PHE A 39 -7.87 1.36 -4.62
CA PHE A 39 -6.46 1.71 -4.42
C PHE A 39 -6.30 3.21 -4.13
N PHE A 40 -5.44 3.51 -3.15
CA PHE A 40 -5.18 4.86 -2.66
C PHE A 40 -3.70 5.19 -2.77
N HIS A 41 -3.38 6.38 -3.30
CA HIS A 41 -2.07 6.99 -3.17
C HIS A 41 -2.12 8.09 -2.10
N THR A 42 -1.15 8.13 -1.20
CA THR A 42 -1.02 9.17 -0.18
C THR A 42 0.15 10.09 -0.52
N ASN A 43 -0.06 11.42 -0.48
CA ASN A 43 1.03 12.38 -0.54
C ASN A 43 1.74 12.46 0.83
N TRP A 44 2.69 11.57 1.05
CA TRP A 44 3.38 11.41 2.32
C TRP A 44 4.32 12.57 2.70
N THR A 45 4.88 13.27 1.71
CA THR A 45 5.86 14.35 1.95
C THR A 45 5.21 15.73 2.08
N GLY A 46 3.91 15.85 1.76
CA GLY A 46 3.18 17.12 1.71
C GLY A 46 3.66 18.08 0.61
N ARG A 47 4.67 17.70 -0.17
CA ARG A 47 5.32 18.55 -1.19
C ARG A 47 5.38 17.88 -2.58
N GLY A 48 5.05 16.59 -2.69
CA GLY A 48 5.26 15.77 -3.89
C GLY A 48 4.16 15.79 -4.97
N GLY A 49 3.10 16.59 -4.82
CA GLY A 49 1.97 16.61 -5.77
C GLY A 49 1.09 15.36 -5.71
N LYS A 50 0.10 15.24 -6.62
CA LYS A 50 -0.81 14.08 -6.75
C LYS A 50 -0.24 12.99 -7.69
N THR A 51 1.07 12.87 -7.78
CA THR A 51 1.72 12.03 -8.79
C THR A 51 1.57 10.57 -8.41
N SER A 52 0.70 9.84 -9.11
CA SER A 52 0.58 8.38 -9.03
C SER A 52 1.32 7.74 -10.19
N SER A 53 2.00 6.61 -9.97
CA SER A 53 2.54 5.80 -11.06
C SER A 53 1.36 5.20 -11.83
N SER A 54 1.15 5.61 -13.08
CA SER A 54 0.10 5.07 -13.94
C SER A 54 0.63 3.91 -14.78
N THR A 55 -0.19 2.89 -15.00
CA THR A 55 0.07 1.88 -16.02
C THR A 55 0.06 2.55 -17.40
N TYR A 56 1.09 2.31 -18.21
CA TYR A 56 1.09 2.71 -19.62
C TYR A 56 0.22 1.72 -20.39
N ASP A 57 -0.90 2.18 -20.96
CA ASP A 57 -1.56 1.45 -22.04
C ASP A 57 -0.76 1.67 -23.33
N VAL A 58 -0.33 0.57 -23.96
CA VAL A 58 0.30 0.55 -25.29
C VAL A 58 -0.74 0.18 -26.33
#